data_AF-A0A1M3IIS8-F1
#
_entry.id   AF-A0A1M3IIS8-F1
#
_cell.length_a   1.000
_cell.length_b   1.000
_cell.length_c   1.000
_cell.angle_alpha   90.00
_cell.angle_beta   90.00
_cell.angle_gamma   90.00
#
_symmetry.space_group_name_H-M   'P 1'
#
loop_
_entity.id
_entity.type
_entity.pdbx_description
1 polymer ?
#
loop_
_entity_poly.entity_id
_entity_poly.type
_entity_poly.pdbx_seq_one_letter_code
_entity_poly.pdbx_strand_id
1 'polypeptide(L)'
;MLTNKTNVRQLSQKIAAIFIAAIVLVSCKHNAPDFVVTPANTGNPTSNAPSACDTTNVSYRKDVQPIIRNNCYECHAASVTQEGGLNLEDTASLKQYLTRQYRGNGIYGSQLMHIINQLPGSLQMPPTYKLDSCSINKIQRWIHLGAPIS
;
A
#
# COMPACT_ATOMS: atom_id res chain seq x y z
N MET A 1 35.52 -54.14 -26.81
CA MET A 1 36.08 -53.52 -25.58
C MET A 1 35.16 -52.40 -25.14
N LEU A 2 34.41 -52.63 -24.05
CA LEU A 2 33.50 -51.69 -23.40
C LEU A 2 34.24 -51.04 -22.23
N THR A 3 34.44 -49.71 -22.25
CA THR A 3 34.83 -48.93 -21.06
C THR A 3 34.15 -47.57 -21.12
N ASN A 4 33.00 -47.44 -20.44
CA ASN A 4 32.84 -46.82 -19.12
C ASN A 4 32.90 -45.27 -19.13
N LYS A 5 31.95 -44.64 -19.85
CA LYS A 5 31.72 -43.18 -19.84
C LYS A 5 30.79 -42.71 -18.71
N THR A 6 30.30 -43.65 -17.88
CA THR A 6 29.29 -43.40 -16.83
C THR A 6 29.89 -42.89 -15.51
N ASN A 7 31.20 -43.04 -15.29
CA ASN A 7 31.86 -42.66 -14.03
C ASN A 7 32.22 -41.17 -13.89
N VAL A 8 32.25 -40.38 -14.97
CA VAL A 8 32.61 -38.94 -14.88
C VAL A 8 31.41 -38.08 -14.47
N ARG A 9 30.19 -38.48 -14.85
CA ARG A 9 28.96 -37.70 -14.58
C ARG A 9 28.45 -37.84 -13.14
N GLN A 10 28.75 -38.95 -12.46
CA GLN A 10 28.32 -39.13 -11.07
C GLN A 10 29.27 -38.51 -10.04
N LEU A 11 30.50 -38.16 -10.45
CA LEU A 11 31.45 -37.44 -9.60
C LEU A 11 31.17 -35.92 -9.58
N SER A 12 30.76 -35.32 -10.71
CA SER A 12 30.40 -33.90 -10.74
C SER A 12 29.08 -33.59 -10.02
N GLN A 13 28.18 -34.56 -9.92
CA GLN A 13 26.88 -34.38 -9.24
C GLN A 13 26.94 -34.54 -7.71
N LYS A 14 28.02 -35.13 -7.15
CA LYS A 14 28.16 -35.28 -5.69
C LYS A 14 29.11 -34.27 -5.04
N ILE A 15 29.93 -33.55 -5.81
CA ILE A 15 30.82 -32.51 -5.28
C ILE A 15 30.11 -31.14 -5.17
N ALA A 16 29.03 -30.91 -5.92
CA ALA A 16 28.22 -29.69 -5.79
C ALA A 16 27.28 -29.69 -4.56
N ALA A 17 27.13 -30.82 -3.86
CA ALA A 17 26.21 -30.97 -2.73
C ALA A 17 26.86 -30.76 -1.35
N ILE A 18 28.17 -30.51 -1.27
CA ILE A 18 28.91 -30.39 -0.01
C ILE A 18 29.91 -29.22 -0.13
N PHE A 19 29.42 -28.00 -0.28
CA PHE A 19 30.21 -26.81 0.06
C PHE A 19 29.28 -25.65 0.43
N ILE A 20 29.39 -25.23 1.69
CA ILE A 20 28.89 -23.98 2.26
C ILE A 20 27.40 -23.99 2.64
N ALA A 21 27.05 -24.94 3.52
CA ALA A 21 26.14 -24.63 4.61
C ALA A 21 26.89 -23.78 5.64
N ALA A 22 26.61 -22.47 5.68
CA ALA A 22 26.74 -21.56 6.84
C ALA A 22 26.80 -20.10 6.35
N ILE A 23 25.67 -19.53 5.94
CA ILE A 23 25.51 -18.06 6.02
C ILE A 23 24.63 -17.80 7.23
N VAL A 24 25.32 -17.32 8.25
CA VAL A 24 24.86 -16.97 9.59
C VAL A 24 23.64 -16.06 9.51
N LEU A 25 22.59 -16.44 10.23
CA LEU A 25 21.43 -15.60 10.53
C LEU A 25 21.90 -14.39 11.34
N VAL A 26 22.22 -13.29 10.66
CA VAL A 26 22.25 -11.97 11.31
C VAL A 26 20.81 -11.57 11.58
N SER A 27 20.29 -11.99 12.72
CA SER A 27 19.05 -11.46 13.26
C SER A 27 19.28 -10.03 13.72
N CYS A 28 18.83 -9.04 12.95
CA CYS A 28 18.63 -7.69 13.46
C CYS A 28 17.52 -7.75 14.53
N LYS A 29 17.91 -7.83 15.80
CA LYS A 29 17.02 -7.56 16.93
C LYS A 29 16.61 -6.09 16.83
N HIS A 30 15.43 -5.83 16.27
CA HIS A 30 14.79 -4.52 16.39
C HIS A 30 14.17 -4.46 17.77
N ASN A 31 14.86 -3.79 18.71
CA ASN A 31 14.25 -3.39 19.95
C ASN A 31 13.06 -2.49 19.60
N ALA A 32 11.84 -2.94 19.88
CA ALA A 32 10.70 -2.04 19.90
C ALA A 32 10.98 -1.01 21.00
N PRO A 33 10.82 0.30 20.75
CA PRO A 33 10.80 1.24 21.86
C PRO A 33 9.59 0.89 22.72
N ASP A 34 9.83 0.59 24.01
CA ASP A 34 8.79 0.48 25.01
C ASP A 34 7.96 1.78 24.99
N PHE A 35 6.75 1.69 24.45
CA PHE A 35 5.76 2.74 24.58
C PHE A 35 5.28 2.73 26.03
N VAL A 36 5.98 3.48 26.86
CA VAL A 36 5.55 3.79 28.22
C VAL A 36 4.29 4.65 28.12
N VAL A 37 3.12 4.05 28.34
CA VAL A 37 1.90 4.79 28.63
C VAL A 37 2.00 5.31 30.05
N THR A 38 2.53 6.52 30.24
CA THR A 38 2.22 7.30 31.44
C THR A 38 0.86 7.99 31.23
N PRO A 39 -0.09 7.89 32.16
CA PRO A 39 -1.34 8.65 32.07
C PRO A 39 -1.06 10.12 32.40
N ALA A 40 -0.95 10.97 31.37
CA ALA A 40 -0.89 12.41 31.54
C ALA A 40 -2.32 12.96 31.77
N ASN A 41 -2.78 12.89 33.01
CA ASN A 41 -3.87 13.76 33.48
C ASN A 41 -3.25 15.06 33.99
N THR A 42 -3.07 16.05 33.10
CA THR A 42 -2.99 17.46 33.49
C THR A 42 -3.81 18.27 32.49
N GLY A 43 -4.90 18.86 33.00
CA GLY A 43 -5.80 19.69 32.23
C GLY A 43 -5.12 20.97 31.75
N ASN A 44 -5.27 21.26 30.47
CA ASN A 44 -5.14 22.60 29.92
C ASN A 44 -6.08 22.72 28.69
N PRO A 45 -7.12 23.57 28.71
CA PRO A 45 -8.07 23.68 27.61
C PRO A 45 -7.58 24.71 26.58
N THR A 46 -6.39 24.51 26.01
CA THR A 46 -5.94 25.27 24.84
C THR A 46 -5.06 24.39 23.97
N SER A 47 -5.68 23.46 23.25
CA SER A 47 -5.02 22.74 22.17
C SER A 47 -6.00 22.53 21.02
N ASN A 48 -5.97 23.46 20.05
CA ASN A 48 -6.23 23.12 18.65
C ASN A 48 -5.09 22.24 18.13
N ALA A 49 -4.86 21.11 18.79
CA ALA A 49 -4.14 20.00 18.19
C ALA A 49 -5.01 19.51 17.03
N PRO A 50 -4.44 19.18 15.86
CA PRO A 50 -5.22 18.51 14.83
C PRO A 50 -5.85 17.29 15.49
N SER A 51 -7.18 17.25 15.47
CA SER A 51 -7.96 16.11 15.95
C SER A 51 -7.29 14.83 15.45
N ALA A 52 -6.89 13.95 16.37
CA ALA A 52 -6.22 12.71 16.03
C ALA A 52 -7.00 12.01 14.91
N CYS A 53 -6.33 11.64 13.83
CA CYS A 53 -6.99 11.01 12.70
C CYS A 53 -7.51 9.64 13.12
N ASP A 54 -8.82 9.50 13.30
CA ASP A 54 -9.42 8.21 13.62
C ASP A 54 -9.44 7.30 12.38
N THR A 55 -8.71 6.20 12.47
CA THR A 55 -8.68 5.13 11.48
C THR A 55 -9.16 3.78 12.05
N THR A 56 -9.81 3.78 13.21
CA THR A 56 -10.20 2.54 13.91
C THR A 56 -11.31 1.82 13.17
N ASN A 57 -12.33 2.56 12.73
CA ASN A 57 -13.53 2.01 12.07
C ASN A 57 -13.84 2.75 10.76
N VAL A 58 -12.88 2.76 9.84
CA VAL A 58 -13.03 3.41 8.53
C VAL A 58 -14.03 2.64 7.68
N SER A 59 -15.03 3.35 7.15
CA SER A 59 -16.00 2.83 6.19
C SER A 59 -15.95 3.58 4.86
N TYR A 60 -16.30 2.91 3.76
CA TYR A 60 -16.33 3.57 2.46
C TYR A 60 -17.30 4.76 2.46
N ARG A 61 -18.56 4.54 2.88
CA ARG A 61 -19.62 5.56 2.75
C ARG A 61 -19.39 6.79 3.63
N LYS A 62 -18.88 6.63 4.85
CA LYS A 62 -18.73 7.75 5.81
C LYS A 62 -17.38 8.46 5.68
N ASP A 63 -16.32 7.72 5.38
CA ASP A 63 -14.96 8.25 5.46
C ASP A 63 -14.33 8.45 4.09
N VAL A 64 -14.36 7.43 3.23
CA VAL A 64 -13.59 7.42 1.98
C VAL A 64 -14.33 8.11 0.84
N GLN A 65 -15.62 7.81 0.67
CA GLN A 65 -16.43 8.37 -0.41
C GLN A 65 -16.46 9.90 -0.37
N PRO A 66 -16.61 10.59 0.78
CA PRO A 66 -16.51 12.05 0.82
C PRO A 66 -15.13 12.56 0.38
N ILE A 67 -14.04 11.87 0.76
CA ILE A 67 -12.68 12.25 0.33
C ILE A 67 -12.56 12.14 -1.19
N ILE A 68 -12.96 11.01 -1.77
CA ILE A 68 -12.90 10.79 -3.23
C ILE A 68 -13.79 11.80 -3.96
N ARG A 69 -15.02 12.02 -3.46
CA ARG A 69 -15.96 12.97 -4.06
C ARG A 69 -15.38 14.39 -4.09
N ASN A 70 -14.82 14.86 -2.98
CA ASN A 70 -14.38 16.24 -2.86
C ASN A 70 -13.06 16.53 -3.58
N ASN A 71 -12.24 15.51 -3.85
CA ASN A 71 -10.88 15.71 -4.37
C ASN A 71 -10.64 15.07 -5.74
N CYS A 72 -11.56 14.22 -6.23
CA CYS A 72 -11.32 13.45 -7.45
C CYS A 72 -12.44 13.61 -8.48
N TYR A 73 -13.68 13.83 -8.06
CA TYR A 73 -14.82 13.84 -9.01
C TYR A 73 -14.79 14.99 -10.00
N GLU A 74 -14.08 16.09 -9.71
CA GLU A 74 -13.93 17.16 -10.69
C GLU A 74 -13.32 16.68 -12.01
N CYS A 75 -12.52 15.60 -12.02
CA CYS A 75 -11.92 15.04 -13.23
C CYS A 75 -12.26 13.55 -13.47
N HIS A 76 -12.62 12.82 -12.40
CA HIS A 76 -12.89 11.37 -12.42
C HIS A 76 -14.37 11.06 -12.12
N ALA A 77 -15.28 11.92 -12.54
CA ALA A 77 -16.74 11.74 -12.48
C ALA A 77 -17.30 11.25 -13.81
N ALA A 78 -18.45 10.59 -13.80
CA ALA A 78 -19.13 10.10 -15.00
C ALA A 78 -19.41 11.23 -16.01
N SER A 79 -19.68 12.44 -15.52
CA SER A 79 -20.03 13.62 -16.33
C SER A 79 -18.83 14.38 -16.90
N VAL A 80 -17.63 14.19 -16.34
CA VAL A 80 -16.42 14.96 -16.72
C VAL A 80 -15.37 14.09 -17.41
N THR A 81 -15.38 12.79 -17.12
CA THR A 81 -14.42 11.84 -17.69
C THR A 81 -14.78 11.59 -19.16
N GLN A 82 -13.92 11.94 -20.12
CA GLN A 82 -14.11 11.57 -21.54
C GLN A 82 -14.12 10.04 -21.72
N GLU A 83 -14.66 9.55 -22.84
CA GLU A 83 -14.72 8.11 -23.13
C GLU A 83 -13.34 7.43 -22.94
N GLY A 84 -13.27 6.50 -21.98
CA GLY A 84 -12.08 5.71 -21.65
C GLY A 84 -11.31 6.13 -20.39
N GLY A 85 -11.67 7.24 -19.73
CA GLY A 85 -11.04 7.65 -18.47
C GLY A 85 -11.63 6.96 -17.22
N LEU A 86 -10.92 7.05 -16.10
CA LEU A 86 -11.32 6.46 -14.81
C LEU A 86 -12.53 7.17 -14.20
N ASN A 87 -13.66 6.46 -14.01
CA ASN A 87 -14.83 6.95 -13.29
C ASN A 87 -14.85 6.44 -11.85
N LEU A 88 -14.77 7.33 -10.86
CA LEU A 88 -14.76 7.01 -9.43
C LEU A 88 -16.14 7.13 -8.76
N GLU A 89 -17.18 7.55 -9.48
CA GLU A 89 -18.57 7.45 -9.01
C GLU A 89 -19.07 6.00 -9.02
N ASP A 90 -18.64 5.25 -10.04
CA ASP A 90 -18.94 3.83 -10.14
C ASP A 90 -18.01 3.00 -9.26
N THR A 91 -18.59 2.39 -8.22
CA THR A 91 -17.86 1.52 -7.31
C THR A 91 -17.27 0.27 -7.99
N ALA A 92 -17.83 -0.18 -9.12
CA ALA A 92 -17.26 -1.27 -9.90
C ALA A 92 -15.97 -0.83 -10.61
N SER A 93 -16.01 0.32 -11.29
CA SER A 93 -14.82 0.95 -11.88
C SER A 93 -13.74 1.25 -10.84
N LEU A 94 -14.10 1.79 -9.66
CA LEU A 94 -13.16 1.99 -8.55
C LEU A 94 -12.52 0.67 -8.09
N LYS A 95 -13.31 -0.40 -7.89
CA LYS A 95 -12.79 -1.72 -7.52
C LYS A 95 -11.84 -2.27 -8.58
N GLN A 96 -12.19 -2.14 -9.85
CA GLN A 96 -11.33 -2.55 -10.96
C GLN A 96 -10.04 -1.73 -11.00
N TYR A 97 -10.11 -0.43 -10.71
CA TYR A 97 -8.92 0.41 -10.64
C TYR A 97 -7.98 -0.01 -9.50
N LEU A 98 -8.51 -0.39 -8.35
CA LEU A 98 -7.70 -0.84 -7.21
C LEU A 98 -6.95 -2.17 -7.49
N THR A 99 -7.36 -2.97 -8.47
CA THR A 99 -6.56 -4.14 -8.88
C THR A 99 -5.32 -3.76 -9.69
N ARG A 100 -5.26 -2.52 -10.21
CA ARG A 100 -4.07 -2.02 -10.89
C ARG A 100 -2.96 -1.75 -9.89
N GLN A 101 -1.77 -2.21 -10.23
CA GLN A 101 -0.61 -2.22 -9.35
C GLN A 101 0.40 -1.18 -9.82
N TYR A 102 1.05 -0.50 -8.87
CA TYR A 102 2.20 0.32 -9.23
C TYR A 102 3.35 -0.58 -9.71
N ARG A 103 3.71 -0.45 -10.99
CA ARG A 103 4.82 -1.21 -11.62
C ARG A 103 4.75 -2.72 -11.39
N GLY A 104 3.54 -3.29 -11.35
CA GLY A 104 3.33 -4.74 -11.21
C GLY A 104 3.79 -5.33 -9.87
N ASN A 105 3.80 -4.53 -8.80
CA ASN A 105 4.28 -4.94 -7.48
C ASN A 105 3.43 -6.01 -6.76
N GLY A 106 2.31 -6.47 -7.33
CA GLY A 106 1.42 -7.43 -6.67
C GLY A 106 0.45 -6.86 -5.63
N ILE A 107 0.54 -5.57 -5.29
CA ILE A 107 -0.14 -4.99 -4.12
C ILE A 107 -1.44 -4.28 -4.54
N TYR A 108 -2.56 -4.75 -3.99
CA TYR A 108 -3.89 -4.15 -4.17
C TYR A 108 -3.92 -2.69 -3.70
N GLY A 109 -4.47 -1.80 -4.53
CA GLY A 109 -4.58 -0.37 -4.27
C GLY A 109 -3.24 0.40 -4.31
N SER A 110 -2.12 -0.25 -4.62
CA SER A 110 -0.80 0.40 -4.58
C SER A 110 -0.64 1.52 -5.61
N GLN A 111 -1.31 1.43 -6.77
CA GLN A 111 -1.28 2.52 -7.74
C GLN A 111 -1.96 3.77 -7.19
N LEU A 112 -3.14 3.63 -6.57
CA LEU A 112 -3.84 4.74 -5.92
C LEU A 112 -2.97 5.35 -4.83
N MET A 113 -2.41 4.51 -3.94
CA MET A 113 -1.54 4.97 -2.86
C MET A 113 -0.31 5.70 -3.36
N HIS A 114 0.29 5.26 -4.47
CA HIS A 114 1.43 5.93 -5.08
C HIS A 114 1.07 7.34 -5.55
N ILE A 115 -0.05 7.47 -6.26
CA ILE A 115 -0.54 8.73 -6.84
C ILE A 115 -0.94 9.73 -5.75
N ILE A 116 -1.78 9.34 -4.79
CA ILE A 116 -2.27 10.28 -3.75
C ILE A 116 -1.17 10.71 -2.78
N ASN A 117 -0.08 9.93 -2.67
CA ASN A 117 1.11 10.32 -1.93
C ASN A 117 2.06 11.23 -2.71
N GLN A 118 1.80 11.43 -4.02
CA GLN A 118 2.67 12.14 -4.97
C GLN A 118 4.11 11.60 -4.95
N LEU A 119 4.24 10.27 -4.91
CA LEU A 119 5.56 9.63 -4.92
C LEU A 119 6.27 9.84 -6.26
N PRO A 120 7.62 9.81 -6.29
CA PRO A 120 8.37 9.99 -7.53
C PRO A 120 7.91 9.04 -8.65
N GLY A 121 7.66 9.61 -9.83
CA GLY A 121 7.16 8.86 -10.99
C GLY A 121 5.65 8.60 -10.98
N SER A 122 4.88 9.26 -10.10
CA SER A 122 3.42 9.27 -10.16
C SER A 122 2.92 9.92 -11.45
N LEU A 123 1.80 9.41 -11.97
CA LEU A 123 1.05 10.11 -13.01
C LEU A 123 0.58 11.46 -12.47
N GLN A 124 0.85 12.54 -13.21
CA GLN A 124 0.36 13.86 -12.84
C GLN A 124 -1.14 13.92 -13.08
N MET A 125 -1.88 14.26 -12.02
CA MET A 125 -3.31 14.56 -12.07
C MET A 125 -3.48 16.00 -11.58
N PRO A 126 -4.31 16.82 -12.24
CA PRO A 126 -5.00 17.89 -11.53
C PRO A 126 -5.92 17.28 -10.45
N PRO A 127 -6.05 17.89 -9.27
CA PRO A 127 -5.29 19.03 -8.78
C PRO A 127 -3.88 18.65 -8.31
N THR A 128 -2.94 19.61 -8.36
CA THR A 128 -1.53 19.36 -8.02
C THR A 128 -1.23 19.35 -6.51
N TYR A 129 -2.22 19.60 -5.67
CA TYR A 129 -2.03 19.54 -4.21
C TYR A 129 -2.04 18.08 -3.72
N LYS A 130 -1.34 17.84 -2.61
CA LYS A 130 -1.40 16.56 -1.91
C LYS A 130 -2.57 16.59 -0.92
N LEU A 131 -3.31 15.48 -0.83
CA LEU A 131 -4.31 15.30 0.23
C LEU A 131 -3.67 15.44 1.62
N ASP A 132 -4.45 15.86 2.61
CA ASP A 132 -3.99 15.87 3.99
C ASP A 132 -3.69 14.44 4.48
N SER A 133 -2.84 14.35 5.50
CA SER A 133 -2.39 13.06 6.03
C SER A 133 -3.53 12.20 6.56
N CYS A 134 -4.57 12.79 7.13
CA CYS A 134 -5.69 12.01 7.66
C CYS A 134 -6.53 11.39 6.53
N SER A 135 -6.79 12.15 5.47
CA SER A 135 -7.48 11.64 4.28
C SER A 135 -6.72 10.47 3.65
N ILE A 136 -5.39 10.59 3.50
CA ILE A 136 -4.55 9.50 2.99
C ILE A 136 -4.60 8.28 3.93
N ASN A 137 -4.50 8.49 5.24
CA ASN A 137 -4.52 7.40 6.21
C ASN A 137 -5.87 6.65 6.24
N LYS A 138 -6.99 7.37 6.07
CA LYS A 138 -8.32 6.76 5.94
C LYS A 138 -8.42 5.91 4.67
N ILE A 139 -7.98 6.43 3.52
CA ILE A 139 -7.94 5.66 2.26
C ILE A 139 -7.05 4.42 2.43
N GLN A 140 -5.84 4.57 2.99
CA GLN A 140 -4.92 3.47 3.23
C GLN A 140 -5.53 2.39 4.12
N ARG A 141 -6.17 2.80 5.23
CA ARG A 141 -6.82 1.87 6.15
C ARG A 141 -7.94 1.10 5.45
N TRP A 142 -8.77 1.80 4.68
CA TRP A 142 -9.84 1.18 3.92
C TRP A 142 -9.32 0.16 2.89
N ILE A 143 -8.26 0.48 2.16
CA ILE A 143 -7.60 -0.47 1.24
C ILE A 143 -7.07 -1.69 2.01
N HIS A 144 -6.44 -1.48 3.16
CA HIS A 144 -5.93 -2.57 4.00
C HIS A 144 -7.05 -3.50 4.50
N LEU A 145 -8.26 -2.97 4.73
CA LEU A 145 -9.44 -3.77 5.06
C LEU A 145 -10.07 -4.49 3.86
N GLY A 146 -9.44 -4.44 2.68
CA GLY A 146 -9.96 -5.06 1.45
C GLY A 146 -10.91 -4.16 0.66
N ALA A 147 -10.89 -2.85 0.94
CA ALA A 147 -11.74 -1.85 0.30
C ALA A 147 -13.25 -2.20 0.26
N PRO A 148 -13.86 -2.60 1.41
CA PRO A 148 -15.29 -2.91 1.45
C PRO A 148 -16.11 -1.66 1.10
N ILE A 149 -17.13 -1.82 0.25
CA ILE A 149 -18.03 -0.73 -0.21
C ILE A 149 -19.31 -0.64 0.64
N SER A 150 -19.65 -1.72 1.33
CA SER A 150 -20.81 -1.82 2.23
C SER A 150 -20.70 -0.89 3.43
#